data_AF-A0A1A3GXE8-F1
#
_entry.id   AF-A0A1A3GXE8-F1
#
_cell.length_a   1.000
_cell.length_b   1.000
_cell.length_c   1.000
_cell.angle_alpha   90.00
_cell.angle_beta   90.00
_cell.angle_gamma   90.00
#
_symmetry.space_group_name_H-M   'P 1'
#
loop_
_entity.id
_entity.type
_entity.pdbx_description
1 polymer ?
#
loop_
_entity_poly.entity_id
_entity_poly.type
_entity_poly.pdbx_seq_one_letter_code
_entity_poly.pdbx_strand_id
1 'polypeptide(L)'
;MPIRVAVIGDVGGHVEELRRELRALGASETGVLPDDLVVIQVGDLVHRGPDSEAVVRLVNYYLNAYPGQWVQLAGNHEALYLRPNSFLWEDRIGYLEQRILKKWWADGKLHAAVAVETGDEDFLVTHAGVTERFWREHLLAPGTARQAARRINSLARTGCPTLYGGGAMLGPPNPMAGPLWASRNDELVPGWEGTTLPFSQVHGHSGSHGETDHPTTTYDEQLHHEETRFPGGRLIGIDPGHLVEATPVWGAFVVTTGSRPTVA
;
A
#
# COMPACT_ATOMS: atom_id res chain seq x y z
N MET A 1 -24.86 -8.14 0.36
CA MET A 1 -24.86 -6.67 0.41
C MET A 1 -23.55 -6.20 -0.21
N PRO A 2 -23.55 -5.07 -0.95
CA PRO A 2 -22.31 -4.51 -1.48
C PRO A 2 -21.36 -4.15 -0.33
N ILE A 3 -20.06 -4.30 -0.56
CA ILE A 3 -18.99 -3.97 0.39
C ILE A 3 -18.22 -2.78 -0.17
N ARG A 4 -18.04 -1.72 0.62
CA ARG A 4 -17.10 -0.64 0.33
C ARG A 4 -15.70 -1.06 0.75
N VAL A 5 -14.75 -0.96 -0.16
CA VAL A 5 -13.33 -1.17 0.12
C VAL A 5 -12.64 0.18 -0.01
N ALA A 6 -12.11 0.69 1.09
CA ALA A 6 -11.34 1.93 1.15
C ALA A 6 -9.86 1.59 1.28
N VAL A 7 -9.06 2.05 0.32
CA VAL A 7 -7.61 1.88 0.30
C VAL A 7 -6.95 3.19 0.74
N ILE A 8 -6.23 3.15 1.85
CA ILE A 8 -5.57 4.29 2.48
C ILE A 8 -4.06 4.18 2.22
N GLY A 9 -3.50 5.27 1.72
CA GLY A 9 -2.08 5.47 1.44
C GLY A 9 -1.17 5.51 2.66
N ASP A 10 0.03 6.05 2.43
CA ASP A 10 1.06 6.27 3.44
C ASP A 10 0.55 7.22 4.53
N VAL A 11 0.73 6.85 5.81
CA VAL A 11 0.28 7.65 6.97
C VAL A 11 1.45 8.36 7.63
N GLY A 12 2.63 7.75 7.63
CA GLY A 12 3.88 8.35 8.08
C GLY A 12 3.79 9.01 9.46
N GLY A 13 3.20 8.37 10.45
CA GLY A 13 3.11 8.91 11.81
C GLY A 13 2.07 10.01 12.06
N HIS A 14 1.20 10.30 11.10
CA HIS A 14 0.13 11.30 11.25
C HIS A 14 -1.20 10.68 11.73
N VAL A 15 -1.26 10.34 13.03
CA VAL A 15 -2.42 9.63 13.60
C VAL A 15 -3.74 10.39 13.46
N GLU A 16 -3.74 11.71 13.59
CA GLU A 16 -4.97 12.51 13.48
C GLU A 16 -5.52 12.56 12.06
N GLU A 17 -4.63 12.49 11.05
CA GLU A 17 -5.00 12.38 9.65
C GLU A 17 -5.70 11.05 9.36
N LEU A 18 -5.13 9.94 9.86
CA LEU A 18 -5.77 8.63 9.76
C LEU A 18 -7.14 8.60 10.46
N ARG A 19 -7.26 9.22 11.65
CA ARG A 19 -8.56 9.34 12.34
C ARG A 19 -9.57 10.16 11.54
N ARG A 20 -9.13 11.27 10.95
CA ARG A 20 -9.97 12.12 10.11
C ARG A 20 -10.50 11.35 8.91
N GLU A 21 -9.64 10.64 8.21
CA GLU A 21 -10.05 9.84 7.06
C GLU A 21 -11.02 8.72 7.45
N LEU A 22 -10.76 8.02 8.56
CA LEU A 22 -11.69 7.01 9.07
C LEU A 22 -13.07 7.60 9.41
N ARG A 23 -13.13 8.81 10.00
CA ARG A 23 -14.41 9.52 10.22
C ARG A 23 -15.09 9.89 8.90
N ALA A 24 -14.34 10.36 7.90
CA ALA A 24 -14.87 10.67 6.57
C ALA A 24 -15.47 9.42 5.88
N LEU A 25 -14.88 8.24 6.12
CA LEU A 25 -15.38 6.95 5.65
C LEU A 25 -16.59 6.41 6.45
N GLY A 26 -16.96 7.09 7.54
CA GLY A 26 -18.14 6.80 8.36
C GLY A 26 -17.85 6.11 9.69
N ALA A 27 -16.59 6.01 10.12
CA ALA A 27 -16.27 5.49 11.44
C ALA A 27 -16.86 6.40 12.53
N SER A 28 -17.44 5.80 13.57
CA SER A 28 -17.95 6.56 14.72
C SER A 28 -16.81 7.27 15.46
N GLU A 29 -17.14 8.27 16.30
CA GLU A 29 -16.19 8.89 17.23
C GLU A 29 -15.47 7.88 18.15
N THR A 30 -16.11 6.77 18.49
CA THR A 30 -15.52 5.69 19.31
C THR A 30 -14.69 4.67 18.51
N GLY A 31 -14.47 4.90 17.22
CA GLY A 31 -13.68 4.02 16.35
C GLY A 31 -14.39 2.72 15.95
N VAL A 32 -15.71 2.74 15.81
CA VAL A 32 -16.50 1.66 15.21
C VAL A 32 -16.58 1.86 13.71
N LEU A 33 -16.18 0.86 12.93
CA LEU A 33 -16.28 0.89 11.46
C LEU A 33 -17.70 0.50 11.02
N PRO A 34 -18.24 1.12 9.95
CA PRO A 34 -19.48 0.67 9.32
C PRO A 34 -19.42 -0.80 8.89
N ASP A 35 -20.50 -1.56 9.06
CA ASP A 35 -20.55 -3.00 8.73
C ASP A 35 -20.22 -3.31 7.26
N ASP A 36 -20.48 -2.35 6.37
CA ASP A 36 -20.25 -2.45 4.93
C ASP A 36 -18.82 -2.04 4.51
N LEU A 37 -17.97 -1.58 5.43
CA LEU A 37 -16.64 -1.07 5.13
C LEU A 37 -15.53 -2.10 5.43
N VAL A 38 -14.62 -2.25 4.47
CA VAL A 38 -13.30 -2.86 4.66
C VAL A 38 -12.24 -1.81 4.34
N VAL A 39 -11.30 -1.61 5.26
CA VAL A 39 -10.15 -0.72 5.10
C VAL A 39 -8.92 -1.55 4.74
N ILE A 40 -8.18 -1.10 3.72
CA ILE A 40 -6.86 -1.61 3.35
C ILE A 40 -5.87 -0.45 3.57
N GLN A 41 -4.94 -0.57 4.50
CA GLN A 41 -3.86 0.41 4.65
C GLN A 41 -2.58 -0.16 4.03
N VAL A 42 -1.96 0.60 3.14
CA VAL A 42 -0.95 0.07 2.19
C VAL A 42 0.49 0.04 2.71
N GLY A 43 0.75 0.38 3.97
CA GLY A 43 2.10 0.44 4.54
C GLY A 43 2.55 1.86 4.86
N ASP A 44 3.77 1.99 5.37
CA ASP A 44 4.35 3.26 5.82
C ASP A 44 3.46 3.96 6.85
N LEU A 45 3.16 3.23 7.92
CA LEU A 45 2.47 3.76 9.09
C LEU A 45 3.38 4.69 9.91
N VAL A 46 4.69 4.46 9.82
CA VAL A 46 5.70 5.00 10.74
C VAL A 46 6.75 5.83 10.00
N HIS A 47 7.42 6.69 10.77
CA HIS A 47 8.42 7.67 10.37
C HIS A 47 7.85 8.90 9.64
N ARG A 48 8.63 10.00 9.64
CA ARG A 48 8.30 11.36 9.14
C ARG A 48 7.47 12.22 10.11
N GLY A 49 6.23 11.81 10.36
CA GLY A 49 5.28 12.56 11.17
C GLY A 49 5.49 12.42 12.68
N PRO A 50 4.73 13.18 13.48
CA PRO A 50 5.05 13.44 14.87
C PRO A 50 4.77 12.26 15.82
N ASP A 51 3.90 11.31 15.45
CA ASP A 51 3.46 10.25 16.37
C ASP A 51 3.25 8.89 15.68
N SER A 52 4.36 8.31 15.24
CA SER A 52 4.41 6.95 14.70
C SER A 52 3.86 5.89 15.66
N GLU A 53 4.03 6.08 16.97
CA GLU A 53 3.58 5.10 17.95
C GLU A 53 2.06 5.07 18.08
N ALA A 54 1.41 6.23 18.09
CA ALA A 54 -0.04 6.32 18.12
C ALA A 54 -0.69 5.72 16.86
N VAL A 55 -0.07 5.87 15.68
CA VAL A 55 -0.53 5.21 14.45
C VAL A 55 -0.50 3.69 14.62
N VAL A 56 0.63 3.12 15.05
CA VAL A 56 0.76 1.66 15.27
C VAL A 56 -0.26 1.16 16.29
N ARG A 57 -0.47 1.90 17.40
CA ARG A 57 -1.47 1.54 18.42
C ARG A 57 -2.90 1.61 17.89
N LEU A 58 -3.23 2.60 17.07
CA LEU A 58 -4.56 2.75 16.44
C LEU A 58 -4.84 1.60 15.47
N VAL A 59 -3.88 1.29 14.59
CA VAL A 59 -4.01 0.15 13.67
C VAL A 59 -4.06 -1.17 14.44
N ASN A 60 -3.30 -1.32 15.53
CA ASN A 60 -3.37 -2.50 16.39
C ASN A 60 -4.79 -2.70 16.95
N TYR A 61 -5.46 -1.61 17.34
CA TYR A 61 -6.84 -1.69 17.78
C TYR A 61 -7.75 -2.25 16.67
N TYR A 62 -7.69 -1.71 15.45
CA TYR A 62 -8.54 -2.18 14.35
C TYR A 62 -8.25 -3.63 13.93
N LEU A 63 -6.99 -4.03 13.85
CA LEU A 63 -6.59 -5.41 13.55
C LEU A 63 -7.07 -6.43 14.59
N ASN A 64 -7.36 -6.00 15.83
CA ASN A 64 -7.87 -6.89 16.88
C ASN A 64 -9.39 -6.80 17.06
N ALA A 65 -9.97 -5.61 16.96
CA ALA A 65 -11.41 -5.39 17.14
C ALA A 65 -12.23 -5.72 15.88
N TYR A 66 -11.65 -5.53 14.68
CA TYR A 66 -12.34 -5.70 13.40
C TYR A 66 -11.52 -6.56 12.41
N PRO A 67 -11.14 -7.81 12.77
CA PRO A 67 -10.22 -8.63 11.96
C PRO A 67 -10.76 -8.98 10.55
N GLY A 68 -12.05 -8.80 10.29
CA GLY A 68 -12.64 -8.96 8.95
C GLY A 68 -12.71 -7.68 8.12
N GLN A 69 -12.52 -6.51 8.73
CA GLN A 69 -12.71 -5.20 8.11
C GLN A 69 -11.42 -4.37 8.03
N TRP A 70 -10.29 -4.88 8.51
CA TRP A 70 -9.00 -4.23 8.37
C TRP A 70 -7.97 -5.18 7.74
N VAL A 71 -7.36 -4.75 6.64
CA VAL A 71 -6.22 -5.41 6.00
C VAL A 71 -5.03 -4.47 6.09
N GLN A 72 -3.94 -4.95 6.68
CA GLN A 72 -2.71 -4.17 6.84
C GLN A 72 -1.63 -4.70 5.91
N LEU A 73 -1.10 -3.84 5.04
CA LEU A 73 0.08 -4.13 4.23
C LEU A 73 1.34 -3.55 4.88
N ALA A 74 2.50 -4.10 4.54
CA ALA A 74 3.80 -3.60 4.97
C ALA A 74 4.38 -2.67 3.91
N GLY A 75 4.82 -1.49 4.34
CA GLY A 75 5.67 -0.63 3.55
C GLY A 75 7.14 -0.90 3.78
N ASN A 76 8.00 -0.15 3.08
CA ASN A 76 9.44 -0.24 3.31
C ASN A 76 9.81 0.23 4.73
N HIS A 77 9.08 1.19 5.31
CA HIS A 77 9.34 1.66 6.66
C HIS A 77 8.98 0.61 7.74
N GLU A 78 7.96 -0.23 7.54
CA GLU A 78 7.75 -1.40 8.42
C GLU A 78 8.83 -2.46 8.21
N ALA A 79 9.29 -2.67 6.97
CA ALA A 79 10.28 -3.69 6.65
C ALA A 79 11.61 -3.51 7.43
N LEU A 80 11.96 -2.27 7.77
CA LEU A 80 13.08 -1.93 8.65
C LEU A 80 13.03 -2.66 10.01
N TYR A 81 11.84 -2.93 10.53
CA TYR A 81 11.64 -3.60 11.82
C TYR A 81 11.43 -5.11 11.69
N LEU A 82 11.03 -5.57 10.50
CA LEU A 82 10.77 -6.98 10.21
C LEU A 82 12.02 -7.73 9.76
N ARG A 83 13.03 -7.02 9.24
CA ARG A 83 14.24 -7.57 8.64
C ARG A 83 15.48 -6.81 9.12
N PRO A 84 16.62 -7.47 9.32
CA PRO A 84 17.87 -6.76 9.59
C PRO A 84 18.30 -5.90 8.40
N ASN A 85 18.72 -4.65 8.66
CA ASN A 85 19.54 -3.83 7.76
C ASN A 85 19.02 -3.60 6.34
N SER A 86 17.73 -3.27 6.16
CA SER A 86 17.21 -2.88 4.83
C SER A 86 17.69 -1.48 4.41
N PHE A 87 17.77 -0.53 5.33
CA PHE A 87 18.33 0.82 5.15
C PHE A 87 18.52 1.51 6.52
N LEU A 88 19.15 2.69 6.52
CA LEU A 88 19.27 3.53 7.71
C LEU A 88 18.19 4.61 7.69
N TRP A 89 17.58 4.82 8.84
CA TRP A 89 16.66 5.93 9.10
C TRP A 89 17.04 6.49 10.48
N GLU A 90 17.02 7.80 10.67
CA GLU A 90 17.52 8.40 11.92
C GLU A 90 16.59 8.11 13.09
N ASP A 91 15.28 8.29 12.88
CA ASP A 91 14.28 8.04 13.90
C ASP A 91 13.95 6.55 14.07
N ARG A 92 13.57 6.18 15.29
CA ARG A 92 13.13 4.82 15.62
C ARG A 92 11.87 4.91 16.47
N ILE A 93 10.89 4.07 16.15
CA ILE A 93 9.70 3.92 16.99
C ILE A 93 10.06 3.18 18.29
N GLY A 94 9.25 3.38 19.34
CA GLY A 94 9.39 2.70 20.62
C GLY A 94 9.45 1.18 20.53
N TYR A 95 10.15 0.56 21.49
CA TYR A 95 10.38 -0.90 21.51
C TYR A 95 9.06 -1.71 21.55
N LEU A 96 8.03 -1.17 22.20
CA LEU A 96 6.72 -1.83 22.28
C LEU A 96 6.09 -1.91 20.88
N GLU A 97 6.13 -0.83 20.11
CA GLU A 97 5.54 -0.73 18.78
C GLU A 97 6.30 -1.59 17.77
N GLN A 98 7.64 -1.66 17.88
CA GLN A 98 8.43 -2.63 17.12
C GLN A 98 7.99 -4.07 17.39
N ARG A 99 7.68 -4.41 18.64
CA ARG A 99 7.16 -5.74 19.00
C ARG A 99 5.76 -5.98 18.44
N ILE A 100 4.92 -4.95 18.39
CA ILE A 100 3.59 -5.02 17.77
C ILE A 100 3.72 -5.35 16.28
N LEU A 101 4.56 -4.61 15.53
CA LEU A 101 4.79 -4.87 14.10
C LEU A 101 5.31 -6.30 13.84
N LYS A 102 6.32 -6.72 14.61
CA LYS A 102 6.86 -8.09 14.55
C LYS A 102 5.80 -9.15 14.86
N LYS A 103 4.90 -8.86 15.82
CA LYS A 103 3.79 -9.75 16.16
C LYS A 103 2.75 -9.82 15.04
N TRP A 104 2.39 -8.71 14.41
CA TRP A 104 1.47 -8.74 13.26
C TRP A 104 2.03 -9.59 12.13
N TRP A 105 3.33 -9.46 11.85
CA TRP A 105 4.00 -10.31 10.87
C TRP A 105 3.96 -11.79 11.25
N ALA A 106 4.35 -12.13 12.48
CA ALA A 106 4.37 -13.50 12.98
C ALA A 106 2.98 -14.15 13.03
N ASP A 107 1.96 -13.37 13.38
CA ASP A 107 0.56 -13.83 13.45
C ASP A 107 -0.13 -13.83 12.08
N GLY A 108 0.54 -13.40 11.00
CA GLY A 108 -0.03 -13.33 9.66
C GLY A 108 -1.12 -12.28 9.50
N LYS A 109 -1.03 -11.15 10.22
CA LYS A 109 -1.91 -9.97 10.14
C LYS A 109 -1.33 -8.82 9.32
N LEU A 110 -0.05 -8.91 8.95
CA LEU A 110 0.68 -7.96 8.12
C LEU A 110 1.09 -8.64 6.82
N HIS A 111 0.77 -8.03 5.68
CA HIS A 111 0.86 -8.66 4.36
C HIS A 111 1.66 -7.81 3.37
N ALA A 112 2.06 -8.36 2.24
CA ALA A 112 2.75 -7.62 1.19
C ALA A 112 1.81 -7.21 0.03
N ALA A 113 0.67 -7.90 -0.11
CA ALA A 113 -0.32 -7.63 -1.14
C ALA A 113 -1.73 -8.08 -0.73
N VAL A 114 -2.74 -7.49 -1.38
CA VAL A 114 -4.13 -7.95 -1.34
C VAL A 114 -4.77 -7.71 -2.71
N ALA A 115 -5.71 -8.58 -3.10
CA ALA A 115 -6.50 -8.38 -4.32
C ALA A 115 -7.92 -7.90 -3.99
N VAL A 116 -8.43 -6.97 -4.79
CA VAL A 116 -9.81 -6.49 -4.74
C VAL A 116 -10.42 -6.72 -6.11
N GLU A 117 -11.55 -7.42 -6.16
CA GLU A 117 -12.27 -7.73 -7.40
C GLU A 117 -13.59 -6.99 -7.38
N THR A 118 -13.82 -6.10 -8.35
CA THR A 118 -15.11 -5.47 -8.58
C THR A 118 -15.85 -6.20 -9.70
N GLY A 119 -17.02 -5.71 -10.11
CA GLY A 119 -17.76 -6.30 -11.23
C GLY A 119 -17.11 -6.06 -12.60
N ASP A 120 -16.23 -5.05 -12.67
CA ASP A 120 -15.68 -4.47 -13.90
C ASP A 120 -14.14 -4.45 -13.93
N GLU A 121 -13.47 -4.54 -12.78
CA GLU A 121 -12.02 -4.36 -12.68
C GLU A 121 -11.42 -5.17 -11.52
N ASP A 122 -10.23 -5.72 -11.77
CA ASP A 122 -9.43 -6.39 -10.76
C ASP A 122 -8.27 -5.47 -10.34
N PHE A 123 -8.09 -5.31 -9.03
CA PHE A 123 -7.02 -4.49 -8.45
C PHE A 123 -6.07 -5.35 -7.64
N LEU A 124 -4.78 -5.28 -7.98
CA LEU A 124 -3.71 -5.67 -7.08
C LEU A 124 -3.32 -4.46 -6.22
N VAL A 125 -3.46 -4.58 -4.91
CA VAL A 125 -3.06 -3.54 -3.96
C VAL A 125 -1.76 -3.96 -3.29
N THR A 126 -0.74 -3.11 -3.39
CA THR A 126 0.55 -3.26 -2.74
C THR A 126 1.01 -1.93 -2.17
N HIS A 127 2.13 -1.91 -1.45
CA HIS A 127 2.69 -0.65 -0.98
C HIS A 127 3.19 0.20 -2.15
N ALA A 128 4.06 -0.33 -3.01
CA ALA A 128 4.77 0.42 -4.04
C ALA A 128 4.44 0.05 -5.51
N GLY A 129 3.41 -0.76 -5.75
CA GLY A 129 3.15 -1.34 -7.07
C GLY A 129 4.16 -2.43 -7.46
N VAL A 130 3.91 -3.11 -8.57
CA VAL A 130 4.77 -4.17 -9.11
C VAL A 130 5.17 -3.82 -10.53
N THR A 131 6.48 -3.78 -10.77
CA THR A 131 7.07 -3.59 -12.10
C THR A 131 6.77 -4.79 -13.03
N GLU A 132 6.70 -4.55 -14.34
CA GLU A 132 6.41 -5.60 -15.33
C GLU A 132 7.40 -6.77 -15.23
N ARG A 133 8.69 -6.47 -15.06
CA ARG A 133 9.71 -7.52 -15.01
C ARG A 133 9.59 -8.37 -13.75
N PHE A 134 9.30 -7.75 -12.60
CA PHE A 134 9.01 -8.50 -11.37
C PHE A 134 7.76 -9.38 -11.53
N TRP A 135 6.69 -8.83 -12.11
CA TRP A 135 5.47 -9.58 -12.42
C TRP A 135 5.76 -10.79 -13.33
N ARG A 136 6.52 -10.59 -14.40
CA ARG A 136 6.84 -11.64 -15.38
C ARG A 136 7.78 -12.70 -14.80
N GLU A 137 8.88 -12.29 -14.19
CA GLU A 137 9.99 -13.17 -13.84
C GLU A 137 9.87 -13.75 -12.42
N HIS A 138 9.44 -12.96 -11.43
CA HIS A 138 9.28 -13.45 -10.04
C HIS A 138 7.88 -13.96 -9.75
N LEU A 139 6.87 -13.31 -10.28
CA LEU A 139 5.49 -13.79 -10.11
C LEU A 139 5.11 -14.81 -11.17
N LEU A 140 5.89 -15.07 -12.21
CA LEU A 140 5.54 -15.98 -13.31
C LEU A 140 4.26 -15.55 -14.04
N ALA A 141 4.16 -14.25 -14.34
CA ALA A 141 3.13 -13.63 -15.16
C ALA A 141 1.68 -14.04 -14.81
N PRO A 142 1.23 -13.90 -13.55
CA PRO A 142 -0.14 -14.25 -13.17
C PRO A 142 -1.16 -13.41 -13.96
N GLY A 143 -2.23 -14.05 -14.43
CA GLY A 143 -3.27 -13.39 -15.22
C GLY A 143 -4.38 -12.72 -14.39
N THR A 144 -4.32 -12.75 -13.06
CA THR A 144 -5.32 -12.15 -12.16
C THR A 144 -4.65 -11.51 -10.95
N ALA A 145 -5.25 -10.45 -10.40
CA ALA A 145 -4.74 -9.77 -9.21
C ALA A 145 -4.67 -10.73 -8.01
N ARG A 146 -5.67 -11.62 -7.87
CA ARG A 146 -5.72 -12.66 -6.84
C ARG A 146 -4.53 -13.62 -6.89
N GLN A 147 -4.14 -14.07 -8.08
CA GLN A 147 -2.96 -14.94 -8.24
C GLN A 147 -1.68 -14.18 -7.94
N ALA A 148 -1.59 -12.90 -8.34
CA ALA A 148 -0.44 -12.05 -8.05
C ALA A 148 -0.27 -11.83 -6.54
N ALA A 149 -1.34 -11.44 -5.83
CA ALA A 149 -1.32 -11.24 -4.37
C ALA A 149 -0.85 -12.50 -3.63
N ARG A 150 -1.37 -13.68 -4.00
CA ARG A 150 -0.92 -15.00 -3.50
C ARG A 150 0.57 -15.23 -3.64
N ARG A 151 1.09 -14.99 -4.85
CA ARG A 151 2.51 -15.21 -5.14
C ARG A 151 3.38 -14.22 -4.38
N ILE A 152 2.98 -12.95 -4.30
CA ILE A 152 3.68 -11.91 -3.52
C ILE A 152 3.72 -12.27 -2.02
N ASN A 153 2.58 -12.60 -1.42
CA ASN A 153 2.52 -12.97 0.00
C ASN A 153 3.31 -14.24 0.30
N SER A 154 3.33 -15.21 -0.62
CA SER A 154 4.19 -16.39 -0.51
C SER A 154 5.68 -16.02 -0.53
N LEU A 155 6.12 -15.18 -1.48
CA LEU A 155 7.50 -14.72 -1.56
C LEU A 155 7.94 -13.96 -0.30
N ALA A 156 7.03 -13.15 0.25
CA ALA A 156 7.28 -12.38 1.46
C ALA A 156 7.52 -13.29 2.66
N ARG A 157 6.72 -14.36 2.82
CA ARG A 157 6.89 -15.36 3.87
C ARG A 157 8.17 -16.18 3.73
N THR A 158 8.59 -16.51 2.50
CA THR A 158 9.88 -17.20 2.26
C THR A 158 11.08 -16.27 2.38
N GLY A 159 10.85 -14.98 2.58
CA GLY A 159 11.92 -14.00 2.74
C GLY A 159 12.70 -13.72 1.46
N CYS A 160 12.05 -13.78 0.30
CA CYS A 160 12.66 -13.47 -1.01
C CYS A 160 13.39 -12.12 -0.98
N PRO A 161 14.70 -12.04 -1.29
CA PRO A 161 15.45 -10.79 -1.23
C PRO A 161 14.91 -9.69 -2.16
N THR A 162 14.47 -10.04 -3.38
CA THR A 162 14.01 -9.06 -4.37
C THR A 162 12.78 -8.29 -3.91
N LEU A 163 11.90 -8.92 -3.12
CA LEU A 163 10.72 -8.28 -2.54
C LEU A 163 11.08 -7.06 -1.66
N TYR A 164 12.31 -7.02 -1.14
CA TYR A 164 12.83 -5.97 -0.26
C TYR A 164 13.97 -5.19 -0.92
N GLY A 165 14.19 -5.35 -2.23
CA GLY A 165 15.24 -4.64 -2.95
C GLY A 165 14.87 -3.18 -3.13
N GLY A 166 15.72 -2.27 -2.63
CA GLY A 166 15.44 -0.83 -2.55
C GLY A 166 15.39 -0.05 -3.86
N GLY A 167 15.63 -0.70 -5.00
CA GLY A 167 15.51 -0.09 -6.33
C GLY A 167 16.25 1.25 -6.48
N ALA A 168 15.64 2.14 -7.26
CA ALA A 168 16.08 3.51 -7.50
C ALA A 168 16.25 4.36 -6.23
N MET A 169 15.57 3.99 -5.12
CA MET A 169 15.60 4.76 -3.89
C MET A 169 16.87 4.56 -3.07
N LEU A 170 17.48 3.38 -3.17
CA LEU A 170 18.73 3.05 -2.47
C LEU A 170 19.90 2.79 -3.45
N GLY A 171 19.69 2.95 -4.75
CA GLY A 171 20.65 2.61 -5.79
C GLY A 171 20.18 3.02 -7.19
N PRO A 172 20.77 2.46 -8.26
CA PRO A 172 20.27 2.69 -9.62
C PRO A 172 18.91 2.02 -9.83
N PRO A 173 18.08 2.53 -10.77
CA PRO A 173 16.80 1.90 -11.12
C PRO A 173 16.95 0.42 -11.43
N ASN A 174 16.05 -0.37 -10.84
CA ASN A 174 16.00 -1.81 -10.97
C ASN A 174 14.65 -2.22 -11.59
N PRO A 175 14.64 -2.82 -12.79
CA PRO A 175 13.39 -3.25 -13.41
C PRO A 175 12.68 -4.36 -12.62
N MET A 176 13.36 -4.99 -11.64
CA MET A 176 12.81 -5.97 -10.72
C MET A 176 12.34 -5.36 -9.39
N ALA A 177 12.20 -4.04 -9.28
CA ALA A 177 11.73 -3.41 -8.05
C ALA A 177 10.24 -3.71 -7.78
N GLY A 178 9.86 -3.64 -6.51
CA GLY A 178 8.51 -3.92 -6.02
C GLY A 178 8.44 -5.20 -5.17
N PRO A 179 7.37 -5.37 -4.38
CA PRO A 179 6.21 -4.49 -4.19
C PRO A 179 6.37 -3.44 -3.09
N LEU A 180 7.54 -3.32 -2.45
CA LEU A 180 7.74 -2.43 -1.29
C LEU A 180 8.57 -1.18 -1.61
N TRP A 181 9.21 -1.11 -2.76
CA TRP A 181 10.27 -0.12 -3.00
C TRP A 181 10.26 0.49 -4.40
N ALA A 182 9.38 0.03 -5.29
CA ALA A 182 9.40 0.51 -6.65
C ALA A 182 9.15 2.02 -6.68
N SER A 183 10.09 2.76 -7.26
CA SER A 183 9.88 4.18 -7.56
C SER A 183 8.85 4.28 -8.67
N ARG A 184 7.85 5.14 -8.49
CA ARG A 184 6.83 5.37 -9.50
C ARG A 184 7.42 5.87 -10.81
N ASN A 185 8.27 6.90 -10.73
CA ASN A 185 8.83 7.59 -11.89
C ASN A 185 9.97 6.82 -12.55
N ASP A 186 10.77 6.08 -11.78
CA ASP A 186 11.98 5.46 -12.31
C ASP A 186 11.81 3.99 -12.70
N GLU A 187 10.80 3.30 -12.14
CA GLU A 187 10.69 1.85 -12.23
C GLU A 187 9.28 1.36 -12.56
N LEU A 188 8.27 1.78 -11.80
CA LEU A 188 6.92 1.26 -11.93
C LEU A 188 6.28 1.68 -13.26
N VAL A 189 6.12 2.99 -13.50
CA VAL A 189 5.48 3.49 -14.72
C VAL A 189 6.31 3.15 -15.96
N PRO A 190 7.62 3.45 -16.02
CA PRO A 190 8.45 3.07 -17.17
C PRO A 190 8.49 1.57 -17.41
N GLY A 191 8.42 0.75 -16.36
CA GLY A 191 8.43 -0.70 -16.46
C GLY A 191 7.25 -1.27 -17.25
N TRP A 192 6.11 -0.58 -17.27
CA TRP A 192 4.91 -1.02 -17.98
C TRP A 192 4.72 -0.38 -19.37
N GLU A 193 5.60 0.53 -19.78
CA GLU A 193 5.52 1.15 -21.10
C GLU A 193 5.56 0.11 -22.22
N GLY A 194 4.69 0.30 -23.21
CA GLY A 194 4.55 -0.63 -24.35
C GLY A 194 3.97 -2.00 -23.99
N THR A 195 3.52 -2.23 -22.75
CA THR A 195 2.98 -3.50 -22.29
C THR A 195 1.49 -3.39 -21.90
N THR A 196 0.76 -4.51 -21.95
CA THR A 196 -0.64 -4.59 -21.49
C THR A 196 -0.66 -5.05 -20.03
N LEU A 197 -1.33 -4.29 -19.18
CA LEU A 197 -1.57 -4.67 -17.79
C LEU A 197 -2.55 -5.86 -17.73
N PRO A 198 -2.23 -6.92 -16.96
CA PRO A 198 -3.15 -8.05 -16.75
C PRO A 198 -4.31 -7.70 -15.79
N PHE A 199 -4.13 -6.66 -14.98
CA PHE A 199 -5.06 -6.12 -13.99
C PHE A 199 -4.55 -4.74 -13.56
N SER A 200 -5.42 -3.94 -12.95
CA SER A 200 -5.04 -2.64 -12.41
C SER A 200 -4.29 -2.77 -11.09
N GLN A 201 -3.50 -1.75 -10.74
CA GLN A 201 -2.73 -1.73 -9.49
C GLN A 201 -3.06 -0.49 -8.68
N VAL A 202 -3.15 -0.64 -7.36
CA VAL A 202 -3.25 0.48 -6.41
C VAL A 202 -2.04 0.44 -5.48
N HIS A 203 -1.37 1.57 -5.29
CA HIS A 203 -0.17 1.68 -4.47
C HIS A 203 -0.12 2.99 -3.68
N GLY A 204 0.46 2.98 -2.49
CA GLY A 204 0.68 4.18 -1.67
C GLY A 204 1.98 4.89 -1.99
N HIS A 205 2.99 4.15 -2.40
CA HIS A 205 4.35 4.64 -2.56
C HIS A 205 4.83 4.44 -4.01
N SER A 206 5.66 5.30 -4.58
CA SER A 206 5.70 6.74 -4.36
C SER A 206 4.64 7.43 -5.23
N GLY A 207 4.08 8.56 -4.81
CA GLY A 207 3.29 9.43 -5.68
C GLY A 207 4.12 10.48 -6.44
N SER A 208 3.54 11.09 -7.46
CA SER A 208 4.05 12.24 -8.21
C SER A 208 3.90 13.58 -7.48
N HIS A 209 2.95 13.68 -6.54
CA HIS A 209 2.68 14.89 -5.76
C HIS A 209 2.39 16.14 -6.63
N GLY A 210 1.79 15.95 -7.80
CA GLY A 210 1.34 17.02 -8.71
C GLY A 210 2.19 17.21 -9.97
N GLU A 211 3.45 16.74 -9.99
CA GLU A 211 4.28 16.80 -11.20
C GLU A 211 4.23 15.47 -11.95
N THR A 212 3.45 15.42 -13.04
CA THR A 212 3.33 14.22 -13.88
C THR A 212 4.07 14.42 -15.19
N ASP A 213 5.09 13.61 -15.43
CA ASP A 213 5.91 13.60 -16.65
C ASP A 213 5.35 12.68 -17.75
N HIS A 214 4.53 11.69 -17.38
CA HIS A 214 3.98 10.71 -18.29
C HIS A 214 2.65 11.19 -18.93
N PRO A 215 2.50 11.11 -20.27
CA PRO A 215 1.42 11.77 -21.00
C PRO A 215 0.01 11.21 -20.74
N THR A 216 -0.10 10.00 -20.19
CA THR A 216 -1.39 9.37 -19.84
C THR A 216 -1.68 9.41 -18.35
N THR A 217 -0.92 10.20 -17.58
CA THR A 217 -1.13 10.38 -16.15
C THR A 217 -2.04 11.56 -15.88
N THR A 218 -2.99 11.37 -14.97
CA THR A 218 -3.80 12.44 -14.37
C THR A 218 -3.58 12.48 -12.87
N TYR A 219 -3.65 13.67 -12.28
CA TYR A 219 -3.50 13.88 -10.84
C TYR A 219 -4.72 14.61 -10.26
N ASP A 220 -5.25 14.10 -9.16
CA ASP A 220 -6.31 14.72 -8.36
C ASP A 220 -5.68 15.41 -7.14
N GLU A 221 -5.66 16.74 -7.16
CA GLU A 221 -5.10 17.55 -6.08
C GLU A 221 -5.90 17.51 -4.78
N GLN A 222 -7.18 17.10 -4.79
CA GLN A 222 -8.00 17.03 -3.58
C GLN A 222 -7.82 15.69 -2.88
N LEU A 223 -7.78 14.61 -3.64
CA LEU A 223 -7.62 13.27 -3.09
C LEU A 223 -6.15 12.87 -2.97
N HIS A 224 -5.24 13.57 -3.65
CA HIS A 224 -3.84 13.19 -3.83
C HIS A 224 -3.73 11.82 -4.52
N HIS A 225 -4.58 11.60 -5.52
CA HIS A 225 -4.56 10.38 -6.32
C HIS A 225 -3.95 10.66 -7.67
N GLU A 226 -3.09 9.76 -8.13
CA GLU A 226 -2.66 9.74 -9.51
C GLU A 226 -3.19 8.51 -10.22
N GLU A 227 -3.42 8.63 -11.51
CA GLU A 227 -3.81 7.51 -12.35
C GLU A 227 -3.01 7.55 -13.65
N THR A 228 -2.33 6.46 -13.97
CA THR A 228 -1.64 6.28 -15.24
C THR A 228 -2.27 5.13 -16.01
N ARG A 229 -2.79 5.42 -17.20
CA ARG A 229 -3.51 4.43 -18.02
C ARG A 229 -2.58 3.71 -19.00
N PHE A 230 -2.74 2.39 -19.05
CA PHE A 230 -2.11 1.50 -20.02
C PHE A 230 -3.17 0.63 -20.72
N PRO A 231 -2.85 -0.06 -21.82
CA PRO A 231 -3.73 -1.11 -22.33
C PRO A 231 -4.02 -2.14 -21.23
N GLY A 232 -5.29 -2.51 -21.05
CA GLY A 232 -5.72 -3.55 -20.08
C GLY A 232 -6.00 -3.08 -18.65
N GLY A 233 -5.57 -1.87 -18.25
CA GLY A 233 -5.82 -1.39 -16.89
C GLY A 233 -5.16 -0.04 -16.57
N ARG A 234 -5.03 0.24 -15.27
CA ARG A 234 -4.44 1.49 -14.76
C ARG A 234 -3.58 1.24 -13.52
N LEU A 235 -2.57 2.09 -13.35
CA LEU A 235 -1.82 2.21 -12.11
C LEU A 235 -2.39 3.41 -11.34
N ILE A 236 -2.75 3.21 -10.08
CA ILE A 236 -3.37 4.22 -9.22
C ILE A 236 -2.47 4.45 -8.02
N GLY A 237 -1.85 5.61 -7.94
CA GLY A 237 -1.08 6.04 -6.78
C GLY A 237 -1.99 6.79 -5.80
N ILE A 238 -1.94 6.43 -4.53
CA ILE A 238 -2.73 7.00 -3.45
C ILE A 238 -1.80 7.52 -2.34
N ASP A 239 -0.82 8.33 -2.71
CA ASP A 239 0.19 8.89 -1.80
C ASP A 239 -0.23 10.28 -1.33
N PRO A 240 -0.60 10.48 -0.05
CA PRO A 240 -0.90 11.81 0.45
C PRO A 240 0.31 12.75 0.44
N GLY A 241 1.54 12.24 0.34
CA GLY A 241 2.76 13.04 0.39
C GLY A 241 3.10 13.59 1.76
N HIS A 242 2.71 12.87 2.82
CA HIS A 242 3.02 13.27 4.18
C HIS A 242 4.53 13.32 4.42
N LEU A 243 5.00 14.45 4.96
CA LEU A 243 6.38 14.67 5.38
C LEU A 243 6.40 14.93 6.89
N VAL A 244 7.21 15.89 7.34
CA VAL A 244 7.20 16.35 8.74
C VAL A 244 5.82 16.90 9.11
N GLU A 245 5.23 17.68 8.20
CA GLU A 245 3.86 18.17 8.30
C GLU A 245 2.93 17.28 7.47
N ALA A 246 1.69 17.17 7.93
CA ALA A 246 0.64 16.49 7.18
C ALA A 246 0.20 17.33 5.98
N THR A 247 -0.05 16.65 4.86
CA THR A 247 -0.85 17.18 3.76
C THR A 247 -2.29 17.34 4.26
N PRO A 248 -2.86 18.55 4.27
CA PRO A 248 -4.08 18.81 5.03
C PRO A 248 -5.33 18.22 4.38
N VAL A 249 -5.32 17.97 3.07
CA VAL A 249 -6.46 17.45 2.29
C VAL A 249 -5.96 16.27 1.48
N TRP A 250 -6.58 15.11 1.66
CA TRP A 250 -6.33 13.86 0.93
C TRP A 250 -7.48 12.90 1.24
N GLY A 251 -7.58 11.77 0.55
CA GLY A 251 -8.60 10.76 0.87
C GLY A 251 -8.25 9.35 0.41
N ALA A 252 -9.02 8.36 0.88
CA ALA A 252 -8.88 6.97 0.45
C ALA A 252 -9.40 6.76 -0.98
N PHE A 253 -8.83 5.80 -1.70
CA PHE A 253 -9.43 5.27 -2.92
C PHE A 253 -10.53 4.27 -2.55
N VAL A 254 -11.76 4.53 -2.98
CA VAL A 254 -12.94 3.74 -2.58
C VAL A 254 -13.58 3.05 -3.76
N VAL A 255 -13.77 1.74 -3.66
CA VAL A 255 -14.52 0.93 -4.63
C VAL A 255 -15.62 0.12 -3.94
N THR A 256 -16.59 -0.34 -4.72
CA THR A 256 -17.65 -1.24 -4.22
C THR A 256 -17.51 -2.62 -4.83
N THR A 257 -17.60 -3.67 -4.01
CA THR A 257 -17.42 -5.06 -4.43
C THR A 257 -18.58 -5.94 -3.99
N GLY A 258 -18.72 -7.10 -4.66
CA GLY A 258 -19.63 -8.17 -4.23
C GLY A 258 -19.01 -9.15 -3.23
N SER A 259 -17.69 -9.07 -3.02
CA SER A 259 -16.91 -10.01 -2.20
C SER A 259 -15.78 -9.33 -1.45
N ARG A 260 -15.43 -9.83 -0.26
CA ARG A 260 -14.33 -9.29 0.54
C ARG A 260 -12.98 -9.38 -0.19
N PRO A 261 -12.04 -8.45 0.09
CA PRO A 261 -10.67 -8.52 -0.43
C PRO A 261 -9.98 -9.84 -0.12
N THR A 262 -9.10 -10.30 -1.02
CA THR A 262 -8.39 -11.57 -0.92
C THR A 262 -6.91 -11.35 -0.59
N VAL A 263 -6.53 -11.66 0.64
CA VAL A 263 -5.17 -11.49 1.20
C VAL A 263 -4.26 -12.70 0.96
N ALA A 264 -4.69 -13.63 0.11
CA ALA A 264 -4.15 -14.98 0.02
C ALA A 264 -2.63 -15.02 -0.25
#